data_AF-A0A3P7F658-F1
#
_entry.id   AF-A0A3P7F658-F1
#
_cell.length_a   1.000
_cell.length_b   1.000
_cell.length_c   1.000
_cell.angle_alpha   90.00
_cell.angle_beta   90.00
_cell.angle_gamma   90.00
#
_symmetry.space_group_name_H-M   'P 1'
#
loop_
_entity.id
_entity.type
_entity.pdbx_description
1 polymer ?
#
loop_
_entity_poly.entity_id
_entity_poly.type
_entity_poly.pdbx_seq_one_letter_code
_entity_poly.pdbx_strand_id
1 'polypeptide(L)'
;MSIIIFSTQHFEAYFLFSSHTLIGLLLAINRFCAVAIPTKYNAIFNRRFVIKIVIGSWILMLIVCALYHIDGCHYNFDRITYRWQFEDTLCGRILGEYAEYYFSLFVILMSLIINGITLVKFLAFKKVCMHV
;
A
#
# COMPACT_ATOMS: atom_id res chain seq x y z
N MET A 1 -4.98 17.29 25.47
CA MET A 1 -4.17 16.05 25.64
C MET A 1 -4.79 14.86 24.91
N SER A 2 -6.09 14.58 25.07
CA SER A 2 -6.77 13.44 24.42
C SER A 2 -6.83 13.49 22.88
N ILE A 3 -6.96 14.68 22.28
CA ILE A 3 -7.01 14.85 20.81
C ILE A 3 -5.65 14.54 20.16
N ILE A 4 -4.54 14.92 20.80
CA ILE A 4 -3.17 14.67 20.29
C ILE A 4 -2.85 13.18 20.30
N ILE A 5 -3.25 12.46 21.36
CA ILE A 5 -3.04 11.01 21.50
C ILE A 5 -3.79 10.24 20.39
N PHE A 6 -5.02 10.67 20.06
CA PHE A 6 -5.80 10.02 19.00
C PHE A 6 -5.24 10.31 17.60
N SER A 7 -4.76 11.53 17.35
CA SER A 7 -4.08 11.88 16.10
C SER A 7 -2.80 11.06 15.88
N THR A 8 -2.03 10.79 16.96
CA THR A 8 -0.84 9.94 16.88
C THR A 8 -1.17 8.46 16.63
N GLN A 9 -2.26 7.94 17.18
CA GLN A 9 -2.70 6.56 16.91
C GLN A 9 -3.18 6.36 15.47
N HIS A 10 -3.85 7.34 14.89
CA HIS A 10 -4.25 7.30 13.49
C HIS A 10 -3.04 7.32 12.54
N PHE A 11 -2.06 8.18 12.84
CA PHE A 11 -0.79 8.24 12.12
C PHE A 11 -0.09 6.88 12.08
N GLU A 12 0.05 6.22 13.23
CA GLU A 12 0.72 4.91 13.32
C GLU A 12 -0.06 3.83 12.57
N ALA A 13 -1.37 3.78 12.75
CA ALA A 13 -2.23 2.80 12.10
C ALA A 13 -2.21 2.95 10.56
N TYR A 14 -2.32 4.17 10.06
CA TYR A 14 -2.28 4.45 8.62
C TYR A 14 -0.91 4.10 8.03
N PHE A 15 0.18 4.54 8.68
CA PHE A 15 1.53 4.23 8.22
C PHE A 15 1.75 2.72 8.08
N LEU A 16 1.34 1.93 9.08
CA LEU A 16 1.47 0.48 9.07
C LEU A 16 0.59 -0.16 7.98
N PHE A 17 -0.67 0.26 7.86
CA PHE A 17 -1.61 -0.26 6.88
C PHE A 17 -1.14 -0.02 5.45
N SER A 18 -0.76 1.22 5.12
CA SER A 18 -0.35 1.62 3.78
C SER A 18 0.99 0.98 3.39
N SER A 19 1.94 0.91 4.34
CA SER A 19 3.21 0.21 4.13
C SER A 19 3.00 -1.29 3.87
N HIS A 20 2.16 -1.95 4.66
CA HIS A 20 1.84 -3.37 4.49
C HIS A 20 1.20 -3.63 3.13
N THR A 21 0.23 -2.81 2.74
CA THR A 21 -0.51 -2.95 1.48
C THR A 21 0.42 -2.78 0.27
N LEU A 22 1.31 -1.78 0.29
CA LEU A 22 2.28 -1.56 -0.78
C LEU A 22 3.34 -2.67 -0.85
N ILE A 23 3.82 -3.17 0.29
CA ILE A 23 4.71 -4.34 0.33
C ILE A 23 3.99 -5.57 -0.22
N GLY A 24 2.71 -5.74 0.09
CA GLY A 24 1.87 -6.82 -0.45
C GLY A 24 1.80 -6.80 -1.98
N LEU A 25 1.64 -5.63 -2.58
CA LEU A 25 1.67 -5.46 -4.04
C LEU A 25 3.05 -5.82 -4.61
N LEU A 26 4.13 -5.32 -4.00
CA LEU A 26 5.50 -5.63 -4.43
C LEU A 26 5.78 -7.14 -4.37
N LEU A 27 5.30 -7.81 -3.33
CA LEU A 27 5.41 -9.26 -3.19
C LEU A 27 4.60 -10.00 -4.26
N ALA A 28 3.38 -9.52 -4.58
CA ALA A 28 2.56 -10.09 -5.64
C ALA A 28 3.26 -9.98 -7.01
N ILE A 29 3.81 -8.80 -7.34
CA ILE A 29 4.59 -8.58 -8.56
C ILE A 29 5.82 -9.50 -8.59
N ASN A 30 6.55 -9.58 -7.48
CA ASN A 30 7.74 -10.41 -7.38
C ASN A 30 7.43 -11.89 -7.69
N ARG A 31 6.35 -12.43 -7.09
CA ARG A 31 5.88 -13.80 -7.34
C ARG A 31 5.44 -14.00 -8.78
N PHE A 32 4.71 -13.05 -9.33
CA PHE A 32 4.29 -13.09 -10.74
C PHE A 32 5.51 -13.14 -11.67
N CYS A 33 6.51 -12.28 -11.47
CA CYS A 33 7.72 -12.25 -12.28
C CYS A 33 8.53 -13.55 -12.18
N ALA A 34 8.62 -14.14 -10.99
CA ALA A 34 9.29 -15.43 -10.79
C ALA A 34 8.64 -16.56 -11.59
N VAL A 35 7.30 -16.60 -11.65
CA VAL A 35 6.54 -17.62 -12.39
C VAL A 35 6.50 -17.32 -13.90
N ALA A 36 6.32 -16.06 -14.29
CA ALA A 36 6.12 -15.67 -15.67
C ALA A 36 7.41 -15.54 -16.48
N ILE A 37 8.52 -15.13 -15.84
CA ILE A 37 9.79 -14.81 -16.52
C ILE A 37 10.99 -15.32 -15.68
N PRO A 38 11.11 -16.65 -15.48
CA PRO A 38 12.15 -17.22 -14.62
C PRO A 38 13.57 -16.89 -15.08
N THR A 39 13.80 -16.76 -16.39
CA THR A 39 15.14 -16.53 -16.97
C THR A 39 15.68 -15.12 -16.72
N LYS A 40 14.81 -14.12 -16.53
CA LYS A 40 15.21 -12.72 -16.27
C LYS A 40 14.95 -12.26 -14.85
N TYR A 41 14.31 -13.09 -14.02
CA TYR A 41 13.94 -12.74 -12.65
C TYR A 41 15.13 -12.23 -11.83
N ASN A 42 16.27 -12.94 -11.83
CA ASN A 42 17.45 -12.55 -11.07
C ASN A 42 18.09 -11.23 -11.54
N ALA A 43 17.87 -10.83 -12.79
CA ALA A 43 18.34 -9.55 -13.31
C ALA A 43 17.42 -8.39 -12.88
N ILE A 44 16.11 -8.63 -12.77
CA ILE A 44 15.11 -7.62 -12.44
C ILE A 44 15.01 -7.43 -10.91
N PHE A 45 14.88 -8.53 -10.16
CA PHE A 45 14.72 -8.52 -8.70
C PHE A 45 16.00 -8.97 -8.00
N ASN A 46 17.00 -8.08 -7.99
CA ASN A 46 18.20 -8.28 -7.17
C ASN A 46 17.96 -7.80 -5.72
N ARG A 47 18.57 -8.46 -4.73
CA ARG A 47 18.45 -8.14 -3.30
C ARG A 47 18.64 -6.65 -2.99
N ARG A 48 19.66 -6.02 -3.61
CA ARG A 48 19.93 -4.59 -3.41
C ARG A 48 18.82 -3.69 -3.95
N PHE A 49 18.20 -4.07 -5.06
CA PHE A 49 17.10 -3.32 -5.66
C PHE A 49 15.83 -3.41 -4.81
N VAL A 50 15.51 -4.62 -4.33
CA VAL A 50 14.37 -4.85 -3.43
C VAL A 50 14.49 -4.04 -2.14
N ILE A 51 15.66 -4.07 -1.50
CA ILE A 51 15.90 -3.28 -0.27
C ILE A 51 15.68 -1.79 -0.52
N LYS A 52 16.19 -1.25 -1.64
CA LYS A 52 16.00 0.16 -2.00
C LYS A 52 14.52 0.51 -2.20
N ILE A 53 13.76 -0.36 -2.87
CA ILE A 53 12.32 -0.13 -3.08
C ILE A 53 11.57 -0.13 -1.74
N VAL A 54 11.85 -1.09 -0.86
CA VAL A 54 11.16 -1.19 0.44
C VAL A 54 11.49 0.00 1.35
N ILE A 55 12.75 0.42 1.41
CA ILE A 55 13.12 1.62 2.17
C ILE A 55 12.47 2.86 1.55
N GLY A 56 12.48 2.96 0.22
CA GLY A 56 11.84 4.06 -0.50
C GLY A 56 10.32 4.14 -0.25
N SER A 57 9.63 2.99 -0.17
CA SER A 57 8.19 2.97 0.12
C SER A 57 7.89 3.43 1.54
N TRP A 58 8.70 3.05 2.52
CA TRP A 58 8.54 3.54 3.90
C TRP A 58 8.78 5.04 3.99
N ILE A 59 9.83 5.56 3.35
CA ILE A 59 10.10 7.00 3.33
C ILE A 59 8.94 7.76 2.68
N LEU A 60 8.41 7.26 1.56
CA LEU A 60 7.26 7.86 0.89
C LEU A 60 6.04 7.92 1.83
N MET A 61 5.75 6.84 2.56
CA MET A 61 4.63 6.83 3.51
C MET A 61 4.87 7.79 4.68
N LEU A 62 6.09 7.89 5.21
CA LEU A 62 6.41 8.86 6.26
C LEU A 62 6.19 10.30 5.79
N ILE A 63 6.52 10.63 4.54
CA ILE A 63 6.26 11.96 3.96
C ILE A 63 4.76 12.22 3.91
N VAL A 64 3.96 11.28 3.41
CA VAL A 64 2.50 11.42 3.38
C VAL A 64 1.93 11.62 4.79
N CYS A 65 2.41 10.84 5.76
CA CYS A 65 1.97 10.94 7.14
C CYS A 65 2.38 12.28 7.81
N ALA A 66 3.49 12.89 7.37
CA ALA A 66 3.88 14.21 7.85
C ALA A 66 2.91 15.32 7.40
N LEU A 67 2.23 15.15 6.25
CA LEU A 67 1.25 16.13 5.73
C LEU A 67 0.04 16.30 6.65
N TYR A 68 -0.27 15.31 7.49
CA TYR A 68 -1.37 15.36 8.46
C TYR A 68 -1.17 16.44 9.53
N HIS A 69 0.07 16.90 9.72
CA HIS A 69 0.42 17.93 10.68
C HIS A 69 0.34 19.35 10.09
N ILE A 70 0.00 19.48 8.80
CA ILE A 70 -0.19 20.77 8.13
C ILE A 70 -1.60 21.29 8.42
N ASP A 71 -1.71 22.59 8.69
CA ASP A 71 -2.98 23.26 8.90
C ASP A 71 -3.96 23.06 7.73
N GLY A 72 -5.17 22.61 8.06
CA GLY A 72 -6.20 22.22 7.10
C GLY A 72 -6.16 20.76 6.64
N CYS A 73 -5.10 20.00 6.94
CA CYS A 73 -4.97 18.58 6.59
C CYS A 73 -5.16 17.66 7.80
N HIS A 74 -5.51 18.23 8.95
CA HIS A 74 -5.62 17.52 10.22
C HIS A 74 -6.80 16.54 10.19
N TYR A 75 -6.60 15.40 10.85
CA TYR A 75 -7.65 14.41 11.05
C TYR A 75 -8.34 14.68 12.40
N ASN A 76 -9.58 15.15 12.36
CA ASN A 76 -10.29 15.61 13.54
C ASN A 76 -11.57 14.78 13.80
N PHE A 77 -12.03 14.82 15.04
CA PHE A 77 -13.31 14.22 15.40
C PHE A 77 -14.41 15.26 15.24
N ASP A 78 -15.29 15.04 14.26
CA ASP A 78 -16.47 15.86 14.11
C ASP A 78 -17.52 15.47 15.15
N ARG A 79 -17.88 16.44 15.98
CA ARG A 79 -18.86 16.27 17.06
C ARG A 79 -20.31 16.23 16.57
N ILE A 80 -20.58 16.66 15.34
CA ILE A 80 -21.93 16.66 14.76
C ILE A 80 -22.24 15.27 14.19
N THR A 81 -21.34 14.75 13.37
CA THR A 81 -21.51 13.41 12.75
C THR A 81 -21.02 12.27 13.62
N TYR A 82 -20.33 12.57 14.74
CA TYR A 82 -19.66 11.60 15.61
C TYR A 82 -18.69 10.69 14.85
N ARG A 83 -18.03 11.23 13.82
CA ARG A 83 -17.09 10.51 12.97
C ARG A 83 -15.74 11.21 12.95
N TRP A 84 -14.71 10.39 12.84
CA TRP A 84 -13.39 10.89 12.49
C TRP A 84 -13.36 11.16 11.00
N GLN A 85 -12.92 12.35 10.63
CA GLN A 85 -12.79 12.75 9.24
C GLN A 85 -11.69 13.79 9.09
N PHE A 86 -11.21 13.92 7.87
CA PHE A 86 -10.36 15.06 7.52
C PHE A 86 -11.19 16.33 7.55
N GLU A 87 -10.53 17.44 7.90
CA GLU A 87 -11.13 18.75 7.77
C GLU A 87 -11.57 19.00 6.32
N ASP A 88 -12.75 19.60 6.12
CA ASP A 88 -13.30 19.89 4.80
C ASP A 88 -12.60 21.09 4.13
N THR A 89 -11.29 20.98 4.01
CA THR A 89 -10.46 21.83 3.18
C THR A 89 -10.07 21.08 1.91
N LEU A 90 -9.48 21.80 0.96
CA LEU A 90 -8.88 21.17 -0.21
C LEU A 90 -7.82 20.13 0.18
N CYS A 91 -7.00 20.43 1.20
CA CYS A 91 -5.94 19.51 1.63
C CYS A 91 -6.50 18.24 2.26
N GLY A 92 -7.44 18.39 3.20
CA GLY A 92 -8.06 17.26 3.87
C GLY A 92 -8.76 16.31 2.90
N ARG A 93 -9.45 16.85 1.87
CA ARG A 93 -10.05 16.04 0.80
C ARG A 93 -9.02 15.33 -0.07
N ILE A 94 -7.95 16.02 -0.49
CA ILE A 94 -6.88 15.40 -1.28
C ILE A 94 -6.23 14.26 -0.50
N LEU A 95 -5.93 14.48 0.78
CA LEU A 95 -5.28 13.50 1.62
C LEU A 95 -6.21 12.31 1.92
N GLY A 96 -7.42 12.56 2.39
CA GLY A 96 -8.37 11.50 2.76
C GLY A 96 -8.94 10.73 1.57
N GLU A 97 -9.44 11.41 0.55
CA GLU A 97 -10.11 10.72 -0.57
C GLU A 97 -9.10 10.11 -1.52
N TYR A 98 -8.08 10.87 -1.93
CA TYR A 98 -7.15 10.40 -2.96
C TYR A 98 -5.98 9.62 -2.38
N ALA A 99 -5.30 10.15 -1.36
CA ALA A 99 -4.09 9.52 -0.83
C ALA A 99 -4.39 8.33 0.09
N GLU A 100 -5.44 8.37 0.91
CA GLU A 100 -5.82 7.21 1.73
C GLU A 100 -6.74 6.25 0.97
N TYR A 101 -7.92 6.72 0.56
CA TYR A 101 -8.98 5.83 0.09
C TYR A 101 -8.71 5.27 -1.32
N TYR A 102 -8.63 6.12 -2.35
CA TYR A 102 -8.46 5.66 -3.73
C TYR A 102 -7.12 4.97 -3.98
N PHE A 103 -6.03 5.50 -3.43
CA PHE A 103 -4.71 4.88 -3.57
C PHE A 103 -4.67 3.49 -2.93
N SER A 104 -5.15 3.33 -1.68
CA SER A 104 -5.19 2.02 -1.02
C SER A 104 -6.08 1.03 -1.77
N LEU A 105 -7.26 1.46 -2.21
CA LEU A 105 -8.17 0.64 -3.00
C LEU A 105 -7.50 0.16 -4.29
N PHE A 106 -6.83 1.06 -5.01
CA PHE A 106 -6.08 0.72 -6.22
C PHE A 106 -4.99 -0.32 -5.97
N VAL A 107 -4.17 -0.13 -4.93
CA VAL A 107 -3.09 -1.07 -4.58
C VAL A 107 -3.64 -2.46 -4.20
N ILE A 108 -4.73 -2.52 -3.45
CA ILE A 108 -5.39 -3.78 -3.08
C ILE A 108 -5.94 -4.50 -4.32
N LEU A 109 -6.68 -3.80 -5.18
CA LEU A 109 -7.24 -4.39 -6.40
C LEU A 109 -6.15 -4.91 -7.32
N MET A 110 -5.08 -4.13 -7.54
CA MET A 110 -3.93 -4.57 -8.32
C MET A 110 -3.26 -5.81 -7.72
N SER A 111 -3.12 -5.85 -6.39
CA SER A 111 -2.55 -7.01 -5.70
C SER A 111 -3.41 -8.26 -5.90
N LEU A 112 -4.73 -8.14 -5.81
CA LEU A 112 -5.66 -9.25 -6.05
C LEU A 112 -5.58 -9.76 -7.49
N ILE A 113 -5.58 -8.85 -8.47
CA ILE A 113 -5.46 -9.20 -9.89
C ILE A 113 -4.15 -9.95 -10.15
N ILE A 114 -3.02 -9.43 -9.68
CA ILE A 114 -1.70 -10.04 -9.92
C ILE A 114 -1.60 -11.41 -9.24
N ASN A 115 -2.09 -11.55 -8.00
CA ASN A 115 -2.13 -12.85 -7.33
C ASN A 115 -3.03 -13.85 -8.06
N GLY A 116 -4.18 -13.41 -8.56
CA GLY A 116 -5.08 -14.23 -9.38
C GLY A 116 -4.40 -14.75 -10.65
N ILE A 117 -3.74 -13.87 -11.40
CA ILE A 117 -2.97 -14.25 -12.61
C ILE A 117 -1.84 -15.22 -12.24
N THR A 118 -1.11 -14.94 -11.15
CA THR A 118 -0.02 -15.80 -10.68
C THR A 118 -0.52 -17.20 -10.34
N LEU A 119 -1.65 -17.32 -9.66
CA LEU A 119 -2.29 -18.58 -9.33
C LEU A 119 -2.67 -19.36 -10.60
N VAL A 120 -3.30 -18.72 -11.58
CA VAL A 120 -3.69 -19.35 -12.85
C VAL A 120 -2.46 -19.90 -13.59
N LYS A 121 -1.39 -19.10 -13.70
CA LYS A 121 -0.13 -19.54 -14.33
C LYS A 121 0.51 -20.70 -13.58
N PHE A 122 0.54 -20.63 -12.26
CA PHE A 122 1.10 -21.69 -11.43
C PHE A 122 0.33 -23.01 -11.59
N LEU A 123 -1.00 -22.96 -11.60
CA LEU A 123 -1.85 -24.13 -11.83
C LEU A 123 -1.68 -24.71 -13.25
N ALA A 124 -1.53 -23.85 -14.26
CA ALA A 124 -1.26 -24.30 -15.63
C ALA A 124 0.08 -25.02 -15.74
N PHE A 125 1.14 -24.48 -15.13
CA PHE A 125 2.46 -25.12 -15.10
C PHE A 125 2.42 -26.49 -14.39
N LYS A 126 1.71 -26.59 -13.25
CA LYS A 126 1.55 -27.86 -12.53
C LYS A 126 0.88 -28.94 -13.38
N LYS A 127 -0.15 -28.59 -14.16
CA LYS A 127 -0.84 -29.55 -15.05
C LYS A 127 0.09 -30.12 -16.12
N VAL A 128 0.98 -29.30 -16.68
CA VAL A 128 1.94 -29.73 -17.72
C VAL A 128 2.99 -30.69 -17.14
N CYS A 129 3.57 -30.38 -15.98
CA CYS A 129 4.59 -31.24 -15.36
C CYS A 129 4.07 -32.56 -14.78
N MET A 130 2.78 -32.69 -14.46
CA MET A 130 2.19 -33.93 -13.93
C MET A 130 1.65 -34.87 -15.03
N HIS A 131 1.66 -34.43 -16.29
CA HIS A 131 1.27 -35.24 -17.46
C HIS A 131 2.47 -35.79 -18.24
N VAL A 132 3.69 -35.63 -17.72
CA VAL A 132 4.94 -36.26 -18.17
C VAL A 132 5.33 -37.30 -17.13
#